data_AF-A0A8J3WBX2-F1
#
_entry.id   AF-A0A8J3WBX2-F1
#
_cell.length_a   1.000
_cell.length_b   1.000
_cell.length_c   1.000
_cell.angle_alpha   90.00
_cell.angle_beta   90.00
_cell.angle_gamma   90.00
#
_symmetry.space_group_name_H-M   'P 1'
#
loop_
_entity.id
_entity.type
_entity.pdbx_description
1 polymer ?
#
loop_
_entity_poly.entity_id
_entity_poly.type
_entity_poly.pdbx_seq_one_letter_code
_entity_poly.pdbx_strand_id
1 'polypeptide(L)'
;MFVDMPLDQLREYLPARREPADFDEFWKWTLSEAREHDLGAVFTEVETGLAEVRCADATFAGFGGHPVRGWLLTPAREDSGPLPCVVQYIGYNGGRGFPHDWLLWPSAGWATFVMDSRGQGSGNRHGDTPDPAAAGGPSAPGRLTQGVSSPEDYYYRRLYTDAVRAVEAARSHPLVDPSRIVVSGGSQGGGIAMAVGALVPDLLHAFIDVPFMTHIRRATEITDAEPYAELARFFTAQRHRVEEVFATLDYFDGLNFAARGTTPALFSVALRDGVTPPSTVFAAYNHYAGPKDIRVWPYNGHEGGGSAQVAEQLAVAAKLR
;
A
#
# COMPACT_ATOMS: atom_id res chain seq x y z
N MET A 1 16.48 -16.14 16.69
CA MET A 1 16.96 -14.87 17.29
C MET A 1 15.74 -14.01 17.57
N PHE A 2 15.64 -13.35 18.73
CA PHE A 2 14.62 -12.31 18.94
C PHE A 2 14.98 -11.15 18.00
N VAL A 3 14.05 -10.79 17.11
CA VAL A 3 14.37 -10.04 15.88
C VAL A 3 14.35 -8.52 16.08
N ASP A 4 13.92 -8.03 17.25
CA ASP A 4 13.80 -6.59 17.51
C ASP A 4 13.69 -6.25 19.01
N MET A 5 13.32 -5.01 19.31
CA MET A 5 13.06 -4.51 20.67
C MET A 5 11.91 -5.26 21.38
N PRO A 6 11.96 -5.40 22.73
CA PRO A 6 10.82 -5.83 23.54
C PRO A 6 9.55 -4.99 23.32
N LEU A 7 8.37 -5.59 23.53
CA LEU A 7 7.07 -4.95 23.22
C LEU A 7 6.83 -3.64 24.00
N ASP A 8 7.26 -3.57 25.25
CA ASP A 8 7.20 -2.35 26.07
C ASP A 8 8.00 -1.21 25.43
N GLN A 9 9.22 -1.50 24.96
CA GLN A 9 10.04 -0.51 24.25
C GLN A 9 9.44 -0.14 22.88
N LEU A 10 8.89 -1.11 22.14
CA LEU A 10 8.24 -0.86 20.86
C LEU A 10 7.04 0.10 20.99
N ARG A 11 6.24 -0.03 22.05
CA ARG A 11 5.09 0.86 22.31
C ARG A 11 5.49 2.31 22.57
N GLU A 12 6.70 2.53 23.08
CA GLU A 12 7.24 3.86 23.35
C GLU A 12 8.19 4.35 22.23
N TYR A 13 8.46 3.51 21.23
CA TYR A 13 9.46 3.79 20.21
C TYR A 13 8.99 4.88 19.25
N LEU A 14 9.43 6.11 19.49
CA LEU A 14 9.13 7.29 18.69
C LEU A 14 10.43 7.92 18.17
N PRO A 15 11.07 7.35 17.14
CA PRO A 15 12.36 7.83 16.63
C PRO A 15 12.22 9.22 16.01
N ALA A 16 13.32 9.98 15.95
CA ALA A 16 13.38 11.20 15.16
C ALA A 16 13.12 10.91 13.68
N ARG A 17 12.30 11.73 13.03
CA ARG A 17 12.01 11.62 11.59
C ARG A 17 13.02 12.43 10.78
N ARG A 18 13.49 11.87 9.68
CA ARG A 18 14.18 12.62 8.62
C ARG A 18 13.16 12.88 7.52
N GLU A 19 12.75 14.13 7.44
CA GLU A 19 11.70 14.58 6.55
C GLU A 19 12.28 15.62 5.60
N PRO A 20 12.14 15.43 4.28
CA PRO A 20 12.50 16.46 3.32
C PRO A 20 11.66 17.73 3.55
N ALA A 21 12.30 18.90 3.48
CA ALA A 21 11.64 20.18 3.76
C ALA A 21 10.49 20.47 2.79
N ASP A 22 10.57 19.93 1.57
CA ASP A 22 9.61 20.05 0.48
C ASP A 22 8.74 18.80 0.29
N PHE A 23 8.67 17.90 1.29
CA PHE A 23 7.90 16.64 1.20
C PHE A 23 6.44 16.87 0.73
N ASP A 24 5.75 17.84 1.34
CA ASP A 24 4.36 18.16 1.00
C ASP A 24 4.23 18.77 -0.40
N GLU A 25 5.17 19.63 -0.78
CA GLU A 25 5.19 20.26 -2.11
C GLU A 25 5.44 19.21 -3.20
N PHE A 26 6.37 18.30 -2.97
CA PHE A 26 6.69 17.18 -3.87
C PHE A 26 5.46 16.31 -4.18
N TRP A 27 4.72 15.89 -3.14
CA TRP A 27 3.53 15.06 -3.33
C TRP A 27 2.36 15.83 -3.91
N LYS A 28 2.16 17.08 -3.50
CA LYS A 28 1.14 17.95 -4.09
C LYS A 28 1.39 18.16 -5.59
N TRP A 29 2.63 18.44 -5.98
CA TRP A 29 3.02 18.58 -7.38
C TRP A 29 2.80 17.26 -8.13
N THR A 30 3.33 16.14 -7.62
CA THR A 30 3.19 14.81 -8.23
C THR A 30 1.73 14.44 -8.51
N LEU A 31 0.84 14.65 -7.54
CA LEU A 31 -0.59 14.34 -7.71
C LEU A 31 -1.31 15.34 -8.61
N SER A 32 -0.87 16.60 -8.65
CA SER A 32 -1.43 17.59 -9.56
C SER A 32 -1.08 17.27 -11.02
N GLU A 33 0.18 16.94 -11.28
CA GLU A 33 0.68 16.48 -12.59
C GLU A 33 -0.09 15.24 -13.06
N ALA A 34 -0.27 14.23 -12.20
CA ALA A 34 -1.03 13.04 -12.57
C ALA A 34 -2.49 13.31 -12.95
N ARG A 35 -3.10 14.35 -12.37
CA ARG A 35 -4.49 14.76 -12.62
C ARG A 35 -4.65 15.63 -13.87
N GLU A 36 -3.56 16.07 -14.50
CA GLU A 36 -3.62 16.69 -15.84
C GLU A 36 -4.04 15.68 -16.91
N HIS A 37 -3.84 14.38 -16.64
CA HIS A 37 -4.35 13.30 -17.46
C HIS A 37 -5.77 12.93 -17.03
N ASP A 38 -6.69 12.83 -17.99
CA ASP A 38 -8.03 12.31 -17.75
C ASP A 38 -7.95 10.91 -17.13
N LEU A 39 -8.76 10.67 -16.09
CA LEU A 39 -8.77 9.40 -15.38
C LEU A 39 -9.16 8.24 -16.29
N GLY A 40 -10.06 8.49 -17.25
CA GLY A 40 -10.43 7.54 -18.29
C GLY A 40 -10.80 6.16 -17.74
N ALA A 41 -11.42 6.09 -16.55
CA ALA A 41 -11.70 4.84 -15.88
C ALA A 41 -12.75 4.04 -16.66
N VAL A 42 -12.37 2.85 -17.12
CA VAL A 42 -13.23 1.91 -17.85
C VAL A 42 -13.38 0.64 -17.04
N PHE A 43 -14.62 0.15 -16.96
CA PHE A 43 -15.00 -1.06 -16.26
C PHE A 43 -15.75 -1.97 -17.23
N THR A 44 -15.14 -3.10 -17.58
CA THR A 44 -15.72 -4.07 -18.51
C THR A 44 -16.09 -5.32 -17.73
N GLU A 45 -17.39 -5.63 -17.63
CA GLU A 45 -17.83 -6.87 -16.98
C GLU A 45 -17.16 -8.10 -17.61
N VAL A 46 -16.74 -9.04 -16.76
CA VAL A 46 -16.11 -10.30 -17.17
C VAL A 46 -16.84 -11.49 -16.54
N GLU A 47 -16.99 -12.55 -17.33
CA GLU A 47 -17.55 -13.80 -16.84
C GLU A 47 -16.50 -14.54 -15.99
N THR A 48 -16.85 -14.86 -14.74
CA THR A 48 -15.92 -15.47 -13.77
C THR A 48 -16.37 -16.82 -13.23
N GLY A 49 -17.63 -17.21 -13.50
CA GLY A 49 -18.27 -18.37 -12.87
C GLY A 49 -18.64 -18.19 -11.39
N LEU A 50 -18.43 -17.00 -10.80
CA LEU A 50 -18.83 -16.69 -9.43
C LEU A 50 -20.34 -16.41 -9.38
N ALA A 51 -21.08 -17.17 -8.56
CA ALA A 51 -22.53 -17.04 -8.48
C ALA A 51 -22.99 -15.76 -7.74
N GLU A 52 -22.26 -15.37 -6.70
CA GLU A 52 -22.67 -14.30 -5.77
C GLU A 52 -21.88 -12.99 -5.95
N VAL A 53 -20.97 -12.94 -6.92
CA VAL A 53 -20.05 -11.81 -7.13
C VAL A 53 -19.97 -11.48 -8.61
N ARG A 54 -20.22 -10.21 -8.95
CA ARG A 54 -19.94 -9.64 -10.27
C ARG A 54 -18.52 -9.11 -10.28
N CYS A 55 -17.87 -9.17 -11.43
CA CYS A 55 -16.51 -8.68 -11.61
C CYS A 55 -16.41 -7.88 -12.91
N ALA A 56 -15.73 -6.74 -12.84
CA ALA A 56 -15.32 -5.98 -14.00
C ALA A 56 -13.79 -5.89 -14.06
N ASP A 57 -13.23 -6.09 -15.25
CA ASP A 57 -11.86 -5.70 -15.58
C ASP A 57 -11.79 -4.17 -15.61
N ALA A 58 -10.96 -3.60 -14.73
CA ALA A 58 -10.82 -2.16 -14.62
C ALA A 58 -9.53 -1.69 -15.31
N THR A 59 -9.60 -0.54 -15.97
CA THR A 59 -8.42 0.21 -16.41
C THR A 59 -8.63 1.69 -16.11
N PHE A 60 -7.60 2.35 -15.59
CA PHE A 60 -7.62 3.79 -15.32
C PHE A 60 -6.24 4.40 -15.54
N ALA A 61 -6.19 5.72 -15.75
CA ALA A 61 -4.95 6.46 -15.91
C ALA A 61 -4.27 6.74 -14.55
N GLY A 62 -3.13 6.11 -14.33
CA GLY A 62 -2.25 6.32 -13.19
C GLY A 62 -1.19 7.40 -13.43
N PHE A 63 0.02 7.19 -12.89
CA PHE A 63 1.17 8.08 -13.10
C PHE A 63 1.48 8.28 -14.58
N GLY A 64 1.64 9.54 -15.02
CA GLY A 64 1.94 9.91 -16.40
C GLY A 64 0.83 9.56 -17.40
N GLY A 65 -0.39 9.32 -16.93
CA GLY A 65 -1.50 8.86 -17.77
C GLY A 65 -1.40 7.39 -18.19
N HIS A 66 -0.46 6.62 -17.63
CA HIS A 66 -0.28 5.22 -18.01
C HIS A 66 -1.48 4.36 -17.56
N PRO A 67 -1.89 3.37 -18.39
CA PRO A 67 -2.99 2.49 -18.03
C PRO A 67 -2.58 1.54 -16.89
N VAL A 68 -3.32 1.60 -15.79
CA VAL A 68 -3.21 0.69 -14.64
C VAL A 68 -4.40 -0.25 -14.64
N ARG A 69 -4.15 -1.55 -14.48
CA ARG A 69 -5.19 -2.57 -14.45
C ARG A 69 -5.73 -2.77 -13.03
N GLY A 70 -6.91 -3.34 -12.93
CA GLY A 70 -7.49 -3.74 -11.66
C GLY A 70 -8.68 -4.66 -11.82
N TRP A 71 -9.27 -5.03 -10.69
CA TRP A 71 -10.58 -5.69 -10.63
C TRP A 71 -11.53 -4.82 -9.82
N LEU A 72 -12.76 -4.64 -10.29
CA LEU A 72 -13.86 -4.19 -9.45
C LEU A 72 -14.79 -5.37 -9.20
N LEU A 73 -14.87 -5.81 -7.95
CA LEU A 73 -15.77 -6.87 -7.50
C LEU A 73 -16.92 -6.27 -6.71
N THR A 74 -18.14 -6.72 -6.99
CA THR A 74 -19.34 -6.30 -6.25
C THR A 74 -20.22 -7.51 -5.94
N PRO A 75 -20.99 -7.49 -4.84
CA PRO A 75 -22.03 -8.48 -4.60
C PRO A 75 -23.04 -8.50 -5.77
N ALA A 76 -23.47 -9.67 -6.22
CA ALA A 76 -24.35 -9.82 -7.39
C ALA A 76 -25.83 -9.40 -7.18
N ARG A 77 -26.12 -8.61 -6.14
CA ARG A 77 -27.48 -8.24 -5.71
C ARG A 77 -27.99 -7.03 -6.49
N GLU A 78 -29.22 -7.11 -6.99
CA GLU A 78 -29.85 -6.08 -7.83
C GLU A 78 -29.99 -4.70 -7.16
N ASP A 79 -30.22 -4.64 -5.84
CA ASP A 79 -30.44 -3.40 -5.08
C ASP A 79 -29.23 -2.95 -4.23
N SER A 80 -28.01 -3.32 -4.62
CA SER A 80 -26.83 -3.15 -3.75
C SER A 80 -26.23 -1.74 -3.70
N GLY A 81 -26.62 -0.82 -4.60
CA GLY A 81 -25.90 0.45 -4.80
C GLY A 81 -26.50 1.67 -4.09
N PRO A 82 -25.68 2.69 -3.73
CA PRO A 82 -24.21 2.68 -3.75
C PRO A 82 -23.59 1.91 -2.57
N LEU A 83 -22.59 1.08 -2.84
CA LEU A 83 -21.88 0.24 -1.89
C LEU A 83 -20.71 0.97 -1.23
N PRO A 84 -20.42 0.71 0.06
CA PRO A 84 -19.11 1.07 0.60
C PRO A 84 -18.04 0.21 -0.09
N CYS A 85 -16.84 0.76 -0.31
CA CYS A 85 -15.80 0.14 -1.13
C CYS A 85 -14.48 0.00 -0.38
N VAL A 86 -13.84 -1.17 -0.52
CA VAL A 86 -12.46 -1.40 -0.11
C VAL A 86 -11.56 -1.31 -1.33
N VAL A 87 -10.66 -0.33 -1.35
CA VAL A 87 -9.55 -0.27 -2.31
C VAL A 87 -8.40 -1.10 -1.76
N GLN A 88 -8.10 -2.20 -2.42
CA GLN A 88 -7.14 -3.22 -1.98
C GLN A 88 -5.81 -3.06 -2.73
N TYR A 89 -4.73 -2.88 -1.98
CA TYR A 89 -3.35 -2.86 -2.47
C TYR A 89 -2.63 -4.17 -2.18
N ILE A 90 -1.59 -4.46 -2.95
CA ILE A 90 -1.00 -5.80 -3.07
C ILE A 90 0.42 -5.82 -2.49
N GLY A 91 0.77 -6.96 -1.87
CA GLY A 91 2.12 -7.25 -1.39
C GLY A 91 3.18 -7.31 -2.49
N TYR A 92 4.44 -7.23 -2.09
CA TYR A 92 5.59 -7.19 -3.00
C TYR A 92 5.66 -8.43 -3.92
N ASN A 93 6.00 -8.20 -5.18
CA ASN A 93 6.00 -9.13 -6.31
C ASN A 93 4.64 -9.79 -6.65
N GLY A 94 3.56 -9.40 -5.98
CA GLY A 94 2.20 -9.78 -6.35
C GLY A 94 1.61 -8.87 -7.43
N GLY A 95 0.54 -9.35 -8.06
CA GLY A 95 -0.30 -8.59 -8.98
C GLY A 95 -1.76 -8.90 -8.72
N ARG A 96 -2.67 -8.35 -9.53
CA ARG A 96 -4.12 -8.46 -9.33
C ARG A 96 -4.67 -9.89 -9.39
N GLY A 97 -3.93 -10.86 -9.92
CA GLY A 97 -4.35 -12.25 -9.97
C GLY A 97 -5.72 -12.46 -10.61
N PHE A 98 -6.43 -13.48 -10.12
CA PHE A 98 -7.79 -13.77 -10.57
C PHE A 98 -8.85 -13.13 -9.66
N PRO A 99 -10.07 -12.87 -10.16
CA PRO A 99 -11.14 -12.33 -9.32
C PRO A 99 -11.43 -13.15 -8.04
N HIS A 100 -11.34 -14.49 -8.11
CA HIS A 100 -11.61 -15.36 -6.95
C HIS A 100 -10.55 -15.27 -5.84
N ASP A 101 -9.43 -14.58 -6.06
CA ASP A 101 -8.46 -14.27 -5.01
C ASP A 101 -8.98 -13.22 -4.01
N TRP A 102 -10.07 -12.49 -4.35
CA TRP A 102 -10.49 -11.26 -3.68
C TRP A 102 -11.95 -11.29 -3.18
N LEU A 103 -12.42 -12.45 -2.76
CA LEU A 103 -13.84 -12.67 -2.43
C LEU A 103 -14.27 -12.21 -1.04
N LEU A 104 -13.32 -11.90 -0.13
CA LEU A 104 -13.62 -11.57 1.26
C LEU A 104 -14.62 -10.41 1.39
N TRP A 105 -14.26 -9.26 0.83
CA TRP A 105 -15.01 -8.02 0.98
C TRP A 105 -16.34 -8.02 0.22
N PRO A 106 -16.43 -8.54 -1.02
CA PRO A 106 -17.70 -8.76 -1.70
C PRO A 106 -18.62 -9.70 -0.93
N SER A 107 -18.09 -10.79 -0.35
CA SER A 107 -18.89 -11.70 0.48
C SER A 107 -19.41 -11.02 1.75
N ALA A 108 -18.65 -10.06 2.28
CA ALA A 108 -19.12 -9.26 3.39
C ALA A 108 -20.23 -8.29 2.95
N GLY A 109 -20.26 -7.81 1.71
CA GLY A 109 -21.20 -6.79 1.23
C GLY A 109 -20.56 -5.43 0.93
N TRP A 110 -19.25 -5.43 0.64
CA TRP A 110 -18.50 -4.26 0.16
C TRP A 110 -18.19 -4.41 -1.32
N ALA A 111 -18.16 -3.29 -2.06
CA ALA A 111 -17.41 -3.28 -3.32
C ALA A 111 -15.91 -3.45 -3.02
N THR A 112 -15.15 -4.00 -3.95
CA THR A 112 -13.71 -4.17 -3.80
C THR A 112 -13.01 -3.80 -5.08
N PHE A 113 -12.23 -2.73 -5.02
CA PHE A 113 -11.37 -2.31 -6.12
C PHE A 113 -9.95 -2.78 -5.84
N VAL A 114 -9.50 -3.79 -6.57
CA VAL A 114 -8.13 -4.33 -6.47
C VAL A 114 -7.27 -3.60 -7.48
N MET A 115 -6.29 -2.82 -7.01
CA MET A 115 -5.33 -2.17 -7.89
C MET A 115 -4.16 -3.13 -8.18
N ASP A 116 -3.89 -3.38 -9.46
CA ASP A 116 -2.71 -4.12 -9.87
C ASP A 116 -1.41 -3.33 -9.61
N SER A 117 -0.28 -4.01 -9.47
CA SER A 117 1.00 -3.38 -9.14
C SER A 117 1.89 -3.24 -10.36
N ARG A 118 2.11 -2.00 -10.82
CA ARG A 118 2.91 -1.70 -12.03
C ARG A 118 4.26 -2.43 -12.05
N GLY A 119 4.51 -3.16 -13.14
CA GLY A 119 5.74 -3.92 -13.36
C GLY A 119 5.97 -5.10 -12.41
N GLN A 120 5.06 -5.40 -11.48
CA GLN A 120 5.16 -6.56 -10.59
C GLN A 120 4.24 -7.69 -11.10
N GLY A 121 3.81 -8.59 -10.22
CA GLY A 121 2.95 -9.70 -10.60
C GLY A 121 3.69 -10.89 -11.22
N SER A 122 4.86 -11.24 -10.69
CA SER A 122 5.63 -12.40 -11.16
C SER A 122 6.27 -13.21 -10.04
N GLY A 123 5.93 -12.92 -8.77
CA GLY A 123 6.39 -13.68 -7.61
C GLY A 123 5.39 -14.73 -7.15
N ASN A 124 4.31 -14.28 -6.50
CA ASN A 124 3.32 -15.15 -5.87
C ASN A 124 1.93 -15.11 -6.53
N ARG A 125 1.62 -14.04 -7.26
CA ARG A 125 0.35 -13.83 -7.96
C ARG A 125 0.64 -13.03 -9.23
N HIS A 126 0.04 -13.41 -10.36
CA HIS A 126 0.28 -12.74 -11.63
C HIS A 126 -0.29 -11.31 -11.66
N GLY A 127 0.26 -10.45 -12.50
CA GLY A 127 -0.20 -9.09 -12.76
C GLY A 127 -0.09 -8.76 -14.24
N ASP A 128 -0.82 -7.72 -14.65
CA ASP A 128 -1.05 -7.36 -16.06
C ASP A 128 -0.67 -5.90 -16.37
N THR A 129 -0.22 -5.14 -15.36
CA THR A 129 0.16 -3.73 -15.51
C THR A 129 1.66 -3.57 -15.74
N PRO A 130 2.12 -3.03 -16.89
CA PRO A 130 3.54 -2.74 -17.11
C PRO A 130 4.00 -1.49 -16.33
N ASP A 131 5.32 -1.28 -16.21
CA ASP A 131 5.92 0.00 -15.79
C ASP A 131 6.70 0.62 -16.97
N PRO A 132 6.04 1.36 -17.88
CA PRO A 132 6.67 1.86 -19.11
C PRO A 132 7.63 3.04 -18.87
N ALA A 133 7.50 3.72 -17.73
CA ALA A 133 8.33 4.85 -17.33
C ALA A 133 9.37 4.47 -16.27
N ALA A 134 9.97 3.27 -16.41
CA ALA A 134 11.12 2.90 -15.60
C ALA A 134 12.30 3.86 -15.91
N ALA A 135 12.42 4.90 -15.10
CA ALA A 135 13.50 5.88 -15.20
C ALA A 135 14.84 5.27 -14.74
N GLY A 136 15.90 5.70 -15.43
CA GLY A 136 17.17 4.99 -15.57
C GLY A 136 18.16 5.10 -14.41
N GLY A 137 19.29 4.44 -14.61
CA GLY A 137 20.39 4.32 -13.65
C GLY A 137 20.65 2.85 -13.27
N PRO A 138 21.86 2.52 -12.80
CA PRO A 138 22.12 1.20 -12.23
C PRO A 138 21.18 0.92 -11.06
N SER A 139 20.65 -0.30 -10.96
CA SER A 139 19.79 -0.76 -9.86
C SER A 139 20.17 -2.19 -9.47
N ALA A 140 19.85 -2.58 -8.23
CA ALA A 140 19.86 -3.98 -7.82
C ALA A 140 18.59 -4.68 -8.34
N PRO A 141 18.62 -6.02 -8.56
CA PRO A 141 17.41 -6.76 -8.91
C PRO A 141 16.29 -6.51 -7.89
N GLY A 142 15.09 -6.21 -8.40
CA GLY A 142 13.94 -5.81 -7.60
C GLY A 142 13.46 -4.38 -7.92
N ARG A 143 12.72 -3.76 -7.01
CA ARG A 143 12.01 -2.48 -7.18
C ARG A 143 12.53 -1.39 -6.23
N LEU A 144 13.12 -1.73 -5.09
CA LEU A 144 13.54 -0.75 -4.08
C LEU A 144 14.63 0.20 -4.55
N THR A 145 15.37 -0.15 -5.60
CA THR A 145 16.50 0.65 -6.11
C THR A 145 16.26 1.18 -7.52
N GLN A 146 15.06 0.95 -8.08
CA GLN A 146 14.69 1.45 -9.40
C GLN A 146 14.43 2.95 -9.35
N GLY A 147 15.27 3.72 -10.05
CA GLY A 147 15.21 5.19 -10.09
C GLY A 147 15.62 5.87 -8.78
N VAL A 148 16.29 5.17 -7.85
CA VAL A 148 16.56 5.67 -6.48
C VAL A 148 17.54 6.86 -6.40
N SER A 149 18.12 7.25 -7.54
CA SER A 149 18.99 8.44 -7.65
C SER A 149 18.22 9.76 -7.57
N SER A 150 16.90 9.74 -7.76
CA SER A 150 16.06 10.93 -7.70
C SER A 150 14.66 10.55 -7.20
N PRO A 151 14.04 11.31 -6.30
CA PRO A 151 12.66 11.07 -5.89
C PRO A 151 11.68 11.17 -7.07
N GLU A 152 11.98 11.99 -8.08
CA GLU A 152 11.13 12.13 -9.28
C GLU A 152 11.09 10.85 -10.13
N ASP A 153 12.20 10.12 -10.16
CA ASP A 153 12.39 8.91 -10.96
C ASP A 153 12.09 7.63 -10.18
N TYR A 154 11.87 7.73 -8.86
CA TYR A 154 11.75 6.57 -8.00
C TYR A 154 10.49 5.76 -8.25
N TYR A 155 10.62 4.43 -8.21
CA TYR A 155 9.52 3.49 -8.47
C TYR A 155 8.26 3.76 -7.64
N TYR A 156 8.41 4.01 -6.34
CA TYR A 156 7.26 4.22 -5.46
C TYR A 156 6.56 5.56 -5.67
N ARG A 157 7.18 6.56 -6.33
CA ARG A 157 6.45 7.77 -6.79
C ARG A 157 5.32 7.38 -7.73
N ARG A 158 5.64 6.52 -8.69
CA ARG A 158 4.68 6.05 -9.70
C ARG A 158 3.63 5.14 -9.07
N LEU A 159 4.06 4.17 -8.25
CA LEU A 159 3.13 3.23 -7.61
C LEU A 159 2.18 3.91 -6.59
N TYR A 160 2.66 4.85 -5.78
CA TYR A 160 1.78 5.59 -4.86
C TYR A 160 0.85 6.54 -5.60
N THR A 161 1.28 7.14 -6.71
CA THR A 161 0.40 7.92 -7.58
C THR A 161 -0.72 7.06 -8.15
N ASP A 162 -0.41 5.86 -8.65
CA ASP A 162 -1.44 4.91 -9.11
C ASP A 162 -2.43 4.57 -7.99
N ALA A 163 -1.92 4.38 -6.77
CA ALA A 163 -2.73 4.03 -5.61
C ALA A 163 -3.72 5.14 -5.22
N VAL A 164 -3.31 6.40 -5.33
CA VAL A 164 -4.21 7.55 -5.18
C VAL A 164 -5.25 7.58 -6.30
N ARG A 165 -4.81 7.38 -7.55
CA ARG A 165 -5.69 7.36 -8.72
C ARG A 165 -6.68 6.17 -8.70
N ALA A 166 -6.31 5.05 -8.08
CA ALA A 166 -7.20 3.91 -7.86
C ALA A 166 -8.38 4.25 -6.94
N VAL A 167 -8.18 5.10 -5.92
CA VAL A 167 -9.28 5.62 -5.11
C VAL A 167 -10.22 6.48 -5.95
N GLU A 168 -9.67 7.34 -6.81
CA GLU A 168 -10.46 8.18 -7.72
C GLU A 168 -11.25 7.32 -8.72
N ALA A 169 -10.65 6.25 -9.26
CA ALA A 169 -11.33 5.28 -10.13
C ALA A 169 -12.43 4.51 -9.40
N ALA A 170 -12.19 4.05 -8.17
CA ALA A 170 -13.24 3.42 -7.37
C ALA A 170 -14.42 4.39 -7.12
N ARG A 171 -14.13 5.65 -6.77
CA ARG A 171 -15.13 6.71 -6.55
C ARG A 171 -15.92 7.07 -7.81
N SER A 172 -15.40 6.83 -9.01
CA SER A 172 -16.10 7.16 -10.26
C SER A 172 -17.14 6.12 -10.69
N HIS A 173 -17.14 4.92 -10.08
CA HIS A 173 -18.07 3.86 -10.46
C HIS A 173 -19.45 4.06 -9.80
N PRO A 174 -20.58 3.99 -10.54
CA PRO A 174 -21.92 4.32 -10.00
C PRO A 174 -22.41 3.37 -8.90
N LEU A 175 -21.87 2.16 -8.81
CA LEU A 175 -22.17 1.22 -7.71
C LEU A 175 -21.36 1.48 -6.44
N VAL A 176 -20.40 2.40 -6.45
CA VAL A 176 -19.57 2.74 -5.29
C VAL A 176 -20.06 4.04 -4.67
N ASP A 177 -20.24 4.04 -3.36
CA ASP A 177 -20.42 5.26 -2.57
C ASP A 177 -19.08 5.99 -2.43
N PRO A 178 -18.89 7.16 -3.05
CA PRO A 178 -17.59 7.83 -3.05
C PRO A 178 -17.16 8.35 -1.67
N SER A 179 -18.10 8.45 -0.72
CA SER A 179 -17.85 8.88 0.65
C SER A 179 -17.47 7.74 1.60
N ARG A 180 -17.69 6.48 1.19
CA ARG A 180 -17.44 5.29 2.02
C ARG A 180 -16.31 4.42 1.44
N ILE A 181 -15.13 5.03 1.30
CA ILE A 181 -13.93 4.36 0.82
C ILE A 181 -13.03 3.95 1.98
N VAL A 182 -12.70 2.67 2.04
CA VAL A 182 -11.65 2.11 2.90
C VAL A 182 -10.45 1.76 2.04
N VAL A 183 -9.23 2.01 2.52
CA VAL A 183 -8.00 1.51 1.90
C VAL A 183 -7.44 0.34 2.72
N SER A 184 -6.91 -0.67 2.06
CA SER A 184 -6.46 -1.89 2.72
C SER A 184 -5.21 -2.46 2.07
N GLY A 185 -4.30 -2.98 2.89
CA GLY A 185 -3.17 -3.77 2.39
C GLY A 185 -2.27 -4.31 3.49
N GLY A 186 -1.53 -5.36 3.13
CA GLY A 186 -0.50 -5.97 3.96
C GLY A 186 0.89 -5.84 3.35
N SER A 187 1.94 -5.73 4.16
CA SER A 187 3.33 -5.60 3.68
C SER A 187 3.49 -4.40 2.75
N GLN A 188 3.92 -4.57 1.49
CA GLN A 188 3.92 -3.48 0.49
C GLN A 188 2.56 -2.79 0.38
N GLY A 189 1.47 -3.57 0.35
CA GLY A 189 0.11 -3.04 0.32
C GLY A 189 -0.21 -2.20 1.55
N GLY A 190 0.34 -2.54 2.72
CA GLY A 190 0.18 -1.77 3.95
C GLY A 190 0.91 -0.44 3.89
N GLY A 191 2.14 -0.43 3.35
CA GLY A 191 2.87 0.80 3.06
C GLY A 191 2.12 1.72 2.08
N ILE A 192 1.56 1.15 1.01
CA ILE A 192 0.72 1.88 0.04
C ILE A 192 -0.55 2.43 0.72
N ALA A 193 -1.28 1.60 1.47
CA ALA A 193 -2.50 2.00 2.18
C ALA A 193 -2.24 3.16 3.14
N MET A 194 -1.09 3.13 3.84
CA MET A 194 -0.69 4.20 4.73
C MET A 194 -0.35 5.49 4.00
N ALA A 195 0.41 5.42 2.89
CA ALA A 195 0.71 6.58 2.08
C ALA A 195 -0.57 7.22 1.51
N VAL A 196 -1.47 6.41 0.96
CA VAL A 196 -2.78 6.87 0.46
C VAL A 196 -3.63 7.44 1.59
N GLY A 197 -3.61 6.83 2.78
CA GLY A 197 -4.29 7.33 3.98
C GLY A 197 -3.85 8.71 4.46
N ALA A 198 -2.66 9.16 4.02
CA ALA A 198 -2.13 10.50 4.27
C ALA A 198 -2.31 11.45 3.08
N LEU A 199 -2.31 10.92 1.85
CA LEU A 199 -2.39 11.72 0.61
C LEU A 199 -3.84 11.99 0.14
N VAL A 200 -4.78 11.13 0.52
CA VAL A 200 -6.18 11.24 0.10
C VAL A 200 -7.05 11.63 1.31
N PRO A 201 -7.75 12.77 1.24
CA PRO A 201 -8.67 13.16 2.30
C PRO A 201 -9.96 12.34 2.24
N ASP A 202 -10.71 12.40 3.34
CA ASP A 202 -12.07 11.87 3.45
C ASP A 202 -12.18 10.37 3.13
N LEU A 203 -11.20 9.60 3.59
CA LEU A 203 -11.29 8.14 3.63
C LEU A 203 -12.00 7.71 4.92
N LEU A 204 -12.85 6.69 4.80
CA LEU A 204 -13.64 6.16 5.90
C LEU A 204 -12.76 5.40 6.91
N HIS A 205 -11.79 4.62 6.42
CA HIS A 205 -10.87 3.85 7.26
C HIS A 205 -9.63 3.38 6.47
N ALA A 206 -8.58 3.00 7.19
CA ALA A 206 -7.41 2.32 6.65
C ALA A 206 -7.09 1.03 7.42
N PHE A 207 -6.97 -0.09 6.72
CA PHE A 207 -6.45 -1.34 7.24
C PHE A 207 -4.98 -1.50 6.81
N ILE A 208 -4.06 -1.42 7.78
CA ILE A 208 -2.61 -1.33 7.54
C ILE A 208 -1.90 -2.49 8.24
N ASP A 209 -1.72 -3.61 7.54
CA ASP A 209 -1.15 -4.82 8.14
C ASP A 209 0.35 -4.95 7.85
N VAL A 210 1.14 -5.23 8.90
CA VAL A 210 2.59 -5.50 8.83
C VAL A 210 3.33 -4.61 7.80
N PRO A 211 3.14 -3.26 7.84
CA PRO A 211 3.45 -2.38 6.72
C PRO A 211 4.95 -2.33 6.38
N PHE A 212 5.24 -2.62 5.11
CA PHE A 212 6.54 -2.41 4.47
C PHE A 212 6.73 -0.93 4.10
N MET A 213 7.94 -0.57 3.67
CA MET A 213 8.33 0.81 3.37
C MET A 213 8.18 1.74 4.58
N THR A 214 8.40 1.23 5.79
CA THR A 214 8.39 2.00 7.04
C THR A 214 9.77 2.00 7.67
N HIS A 215 10.22 3.15 8.18
CA HIS A 215 11.54 3.34 8.82
C HIS A 215 12.66 2.62 8.07
N ILE A 216 12.77 2.92 6.77
CA ILE A 216 13.48 2.11 5.78
C ILE A 216 14.95 1.96 6.15
N ARG A 217 15.57 3.04 6.64
CA ARG A 217 16.97 2.99 7.09
C ARG A 217 17.17 1.98 8.22
N ARG A 218 16.35 2.05 9.27
CA ARG A 218 16.43 1.09 10.37
C ARG A 218 16.22 -0.34 9.88
N ALA A 219 15.27 -0.56 8.98
CA ALA A 219 15.03 -1.89 8.43
C ALA A 219 16.32 -2.50 7.82
N THR A 220 17.06 -1.72 7.02
CA THR A 220 18.33 -2.18 6.43
C THR A 220 19.45 -2.46 7.43
N GLU A 221 19.33 -1.96 8.67
CA GLU A 221 20.33 -2.16 9.73
C GLU A 221 20.05 -3.40 10.58
N ILE A 222 18.80 -3.86 10.62
CA ILE A 222 18.35 -4.90 11.57
C ILE A 222 17.81 -6.16 10.91
N THR A 223 17.59 -6.16 9.60
CA THR A 223 17.19 -7.36 8.84
C THR A 223 17.94 -7.52 7.53
N ASP A 224 18.19 -8.77 7.15
CA ASP A 224 18.70 -9.20 5.85
C ASP A 224 17.61 -9.82 4.96
N ALA A 225 16.35 -9.76 5.38
CA ALA A 225 15.23 -10.29 4.60
C ALA A 225 14.91 -9.43 3.37
N GLU A 226 14.40 -10.09 2.33
CA GLU A 226 13.80 -9.41 1.18
C GLU A 226 12.47 -8.74 1.58
N PRO A 227 12.11 -7.58 1.00
CA PRO A 227 12.85 -6.87 -0.06
C PRO A 227 13.91 -5.87 0.43
N TYR A 228 14.03 -5.56 1.74
CA TYR A 228 15.00 -4.57 2.23
C TYR A 228 16.46 -4.91 1.88
N ALA A 229 16.77 -6.20 1.74
CA ALA A 229 18.07 -6.68 1.26
C ALA A 229 18.47 -6.14 -0.13
N GLU A 230 17.53 -5.68 -0.97
CA GLU A 230 17.81 -5.01 -2.24
C GLU A 230 18.66 -3.74 -2.05
N LEU A 231 18.34 -2.95 -1.02
CA LEU A 231 19.08 -1.73 -0.68
C LEU A 231 20.47 -2.08 -0.16
N ALA A 232 20.57 -3.07 0.75
CA ALA A 232 21.85 -3.54 1.25
C ALA A 232 22.75 -4.02 0.10
N ARG A 233 22.22 -4.83 -0.84
CA ARG A 233 22.93 -5.25 -2.05
C ARG A 233 23.38 -4.07 -2.89
N PHE A 234 22.52 -3.08 -3.14
CA PHE A 234 22.88 -1.88 -3.89
C PHE A 234 24.05 -1.13 -3.26
N PHE A 235 24.02 -0.93 -1.93
CA PHE A 235 25.07 -0.24 -1.20
C PHE A 235 26.41 -1.00 -1.17
N THR A 236 26.41 -2.32 -1.35
CA THR A 236 27.69 -3.06 -1.48
C THR A 236 28.51 -2.61 -2.69
N ALA A 237 27.87 -2.21 -3.79
CA ALA A 237 28.55 -1.67 -4.97
C ALA A 237 28.60 -0.13 -4.95
N GLN A 238 27.54 0.51 -4.48
CA GLN A 238 27.34 1.97 -4.50
C GLN A 238 27.60 2.62 -3.12
N ARG A 239 28.70 2.23 -2.46
CA ARG A 239 29.02 2.61 -1.06
C ARG A 239 29.02 4.12 -0.78
N HIS A 240 29.33 4.93 -1.78
CA HIS A 240 29.43 6.39 -1.68
C HIS A 240 28.07 7.10 -1.76
N ARG A 241 26.99 6.37 -2.06
CA ARG A 241 25.65 6.93 -2.33
C ARG A 241 24.63 6.69 -1.20
N VAL A 242 25.07 6.18 -0.05
CA VAL A 242 24.16 5.80 1.06
C VAL A 242 23.27 6.97 1.47
N GLU A 243 23.85 8.14 1.78
CA GLU A 243 23.06 9.29 2.24
C GLU A 243 22.19 9.89 1.12
N GLU A 244 22.68 9.92 -0.13
CA GLU A 244 21.92 10.36 -1.30
C GLU A 244 20.67 9.50 -1.51
N VAL A 245 20.83 8.17 -1.51
CA VAL A 245 19.74 7.22 -1.68
C VAL A 245 18.73 7.34 -0.55
N PHE A 246 19.19 7.43 0.70
CA PHE A 246 18.24 7.60 1.81
C PHE A 246 17.51 8.94 1.76
N ALA A 247 18.14 10.02 1.27
CA ALA A 247 17.43 11.28 1.04
C ALA A 247 16.29 11.13 0.01
N THR A 248 16.48 10.31 -1.04
CA THR A 248 15.38 9.93 -1.95
C THR A 248 14.31 9.12 -1.21
N LEU A 249 14.72 8.08 -0.46
CA LEU A 249 13.79 7.19 0.24
C LEU A 249 12.97 7.90 1.32
N ASP A 250 13.47 8.98 1.91
CA ASP A 250 12.77 9.78 2.92
C ASP A 250 11.46 10.40 2.37
N TYR A 251 11.32 10.60 1.04
CA TYR A 251 10.05 11.00 0.40
C TYR A 251 8.99 9.89 0.35
N PHE A 252 9.42 8.63 0.51
CA PHE A 252 8.58 7.43 0.37
C PHE A 252 8.47 6.63 1.67
N ASP A 253 9.18 7.04 2.73
CA ASP A 253 9.11 6.39 4.02
C ASP A 253 7.74 6.61 4.66
N GLY A 254 7.07 5.50 4.92
CA GLY A 254 5.81 5.43 5.62
C GLY A 254 5.79 6.14 6.97
N LEU A 255 6.94 6.28 7.63
CA LEU A 255 7.10 7.08 8.84
C LEU A 255 6.72 8.56 8.62
N ASN A 256 7.05 9.12 7.46
CA ASN A 256 6.75 10.51 7.12
C ASN A 256 5.30 10.68 6.65
N PHE A 257 4.71 9.68 6.00
CA PHE A 257 3.28 9.67 5.73
C PHE A 257 2.45 9.54 7.00
N ALA A 258 2.86 8.69 7.94
CA ALA A 258 2.11 8.46 9.19
C ALA A 258 1.87 9.77 9.96
N ALA A 259 2.87 10.65 10.04
CA ALA A 259 2.75 11.96 10.67
C ALA A 259 1.67 12.89 10.07
N ARG A 260 1.18 12.57 8.86
CA ARG A 260 0.09 13.26 8.15
C ARG A 260 -1.21 12.47 8.09
N GLY A 261 -1.19 11.19 8.45
CA GLY A 261 -2.35 10.31 8.35
C GLY A 261 -3.45 10.79 9.30
N THR A 262 -4.58 11.23 8.75
CA THR A 262 -5.77 11.66 9.53
C THR A 262 -6.90 10.63 9.49
N THR A 263 -6.85 9.70 8.52
CA THR A 263 -7.80 8.61 8.34
C THR A 263 -7.83 7.71 9.59
N PRO A 264 -9.00 7.31 10.12
CA PRO A 264 -9.05 6.30 11.17
C PRO A 264 -8.40 4.99 10.70
N ALA A 265 -7.51 4.40 11.49
CA ALA A 265 -6.71 3.25 11.04
C ALA A 265 -6.67 2.10 12.06
N LEU A 266 -6.74 0.88 11.54
CA LEU A 266 -6.41 -0.34 12.29
C LEU A 266 -5.12 -0.92 11.71
N PHE A 267 -4.08 -0.93 12.53
CA PHE A 267 -2.80 -1.53 12.22
C PHE A 267 -2.75 -2.99 12.69
N SER A 268 -1.85 -3.77 12.10
CA SER A 268 -1.34 -4.98 12.75
C SER A 268 0.16 -5.13 12.65
N VAL A 269 0.72 -5.80 13.65
CA VAL A 269 2.16 -6.08 13.78
C VAL A 269 2.38 -7.49 14.29
N ALA A 270 3.38 -8.18 13.76
CA ALA A 270 3.81 -9.49 14.20
C ALA A 270 5.21 -9.40 14.83
N LEU A 271 5.35 -9.80 16.09
CA LEU A 271 6.58 -9.54 16.86
C LEU A 271 7.78 -10.39 16.45
N ARG A 272 7.59 -11.40 15.60
CA ARG A 272 8.66 -12.22 15.02
C ARG A 272 8.78 -12.02 13.51
N ASP A 273 8.22 -10.94 12.98
CA ASP A 273 8.35 -10.57 11.58
C ASP A 273 9.78 -10.13 11.27
N GLY A 274 10.47 -10.90 10.43
CA GLY A 274 11.81 -10.55 9.94
C GLY A 274 11.79 -9.74 8.65
N VAL A 275 10.66 -9.65 7.95
CA VAL A 275 10.52 -8.92 6.68
C VAL A 275 10.17 -7.46 6.95
N THR A 276 9.18 -7.22 7.81
CA THR A 276 8.82 -5.88 8.29
C THR A 276 9.00 -5.83 9.81
N PRO A 277 10.24 -5.56 10.29
CA PRO A 277 10.57 -5.66 11.70
C PRO A 277 9.62 -4.84 12.59
N PRO A 278 9.22 -5.35 13.77
CA PRO A 278 8.24 -4.69 14.62
C PRO A 278 8.53 -3.23 14.91
N SER A 279 9.79 -2.84 15.08
CA SER A 279 10.18 -1.46 15.34
C SER A 279 9.92 -0.51 14.18
N THR A 280 9.95 -0.98 12.94
CA THR A 280 9.63 -0.15 11.78
C THR A 280 8.12 0.09 11.72
N VAL A 281 7.33 -0.95 11.98
CA VAL A 281 5.87 -0.88 12.09
C VAL A 281 5.44 0.01 13.25
N PHE A 282 6.03 -0.17 14.44
CA PHE A 282 5.73 0.67 15.61
C PHE A 282 6.19 2.11 15.42
N ALA A 283 7.30 2.38 14.74
CA ALA A 283 7.70 3.75 14.42
C ALA A 283 6.61 4.47 13.61
N ALA A 284 6.10 3.83 12.55
CA ALA A 284 5.01 4.39 11.76
C ALA A 284 3.71 4.51 12.58
N TYR A 285 3.30 3.45 13.29
CA TYR A 285 2.10 3.48 14.14
C TYR A 285 2.18 4.59 15.20
N ASN A 286 3.30 4.74 15.91
CA ASN A 286 3.45 5.71 16.98
C ASN A 286 3.42 7.15 16.45
N HIS A 287 3.99 7.41 15.28
CA HIS A 287 3.91 8.71 14.60
C HIS A 287 2.56 8.98 13.91
N TYR A 288 1.72 7.97 13.70
CA TYR A 288 0.43 8.14 13.02
C TYR A 288 -0.45 9.18 13.73
N ALA A 289 -0.87 10.24 13.02
CA ALA A 289 -1.50 11.41 13.66
C ALA A 289 -3.00 11.22 13.96
N GLY A 290 -3.69 10.40 13.16
CA GLY A 290 -5.12 10.18 13.24
C GLY A 290 -5.55 9.14 14.29
N PRO A 291 -6.86 8.90 14.42
CA PRO A 291 -7.39 7.83 15.27
C PRO A 291 -6.80 6.48 14.86
N LYS A 292 -6.23 5.74 15.81
CA LYS A 292 -5.50 4.51 15.51
C LYS A 292 -5.67 3.45 16.57
N ASP A 293 -5.70 2.21 16.14
CA ASP A 293 -5.60 1.01 16.98
C ASP A 293 -4.60 0.03 16.35
N ILE A 294 -4.06 -0.90 17.13
CA ILE A 294 -3.10 -1.89 16.65
C ILE A 294 -3.37 -3.27 17.25
N ARG A 295 -3.38 -4.30 16.40
CA ARG A 295 -3.34 -5.70 16.83
C ARG A 295 -1.91 -6.20 16.83
N VAL A 296 -1.47 -6.68 18.00
CA VAL A 296 -0.14 -7.22 18.21
C VAL A 296 -0.22 -8.74 18.22
N TRP A 297 0.50 -9.39 17.33
CA TRP A 297 0.58 -10.84 17.16
C TRP A 297 1.95 -11.34 17.68
N PRO A 298 2.07 -11.80 18.94
CA PRO A 298 3.38 -11.95 19.59
C PRO A 298 4.26 -13.08 19.05
N TYR A 299 3.64 -14.09 18.44
CA TYR A 299 4.33 -15.32 18.04
C TYR A 299 4.38 -15.51 16.52
N ASN A 300 3.77 -14.60 15.77
CA ASN A 300 3.68 -14.65 14.31
C ASN A 300 4.90 -14.01 13.64
N GLY A 301 5.20 -14.48 12.43
CA GLY A 301 6.11 -13.85 11.48
C GLY A 301 5.36 -12.98 10.48
N HIS A 302 5.86 -12.91 9.25
CA HIS A 302 5.30 -12.04 8.21
C HIS A 302 3.88 -12.39 7.76
N GLU A 303 3.35 -13.55 8.16
CA GLU A 303 1.94 -13.88 7.98
C GLU A 303 0.98 -13.01 8.82
N GLY A 304 1.51 -12.25 9.80
CA GLY A 304 0.70 -11.40 10.65
C GLY A 304 -0.30 -12.21 11.47
N GLY A 305 -1.50 -11.66 11.64
CA GLY A 305 -2.61 -12.39 12.26
C GLY A 305 -3.39 -13.30 11.30
N GLY A 306 -3.06 -13.31 10.00
CA GLY A 306 -3.79 -14.05 8.97
C GLY A 306 -5.31 -13.87 9.08
N SER A 307 -6.05 -14.98 9.11
CA SER A 307 -7.52 -14.96 9.23
C SER A 307 -8.03 -14.35 10.54
N ALA A 308 -7.25 -14.37 11.63
CA ALA A 308 -7.63 -13.71 12.88
C ALA A 308 -7.61 -12.19 12.73
N GLN A 309 -6.61 -11.65 12.02
CA GLN A 309 -6.57 -10.22 11.67
C GLN A 309 -7.74 -9.85 10.75
N VAL A 310 -8.07 -10.70 9.78
CA VAL A 310 -9.25 -10.50 8.93
C VAL A 310 -10.55 -10.43 9.75
N ALA A 311 -10.69 -11.25 10.80
CA ALA A 311 -11.85 -11.19 11.68
C ALA A 311 -11.96 -9.84 12.43
N GLU A 312 -10.82 -9.30 12.90
CA GLU A 312 -10.77 -7.96 13.51
C GLU A 312 -11.19 -6.87 12.52
N GLN A 313 -10.70 -6.93 11.28
CA GLN A 313 -11.04 -5.99 10.22
C GLN A 313 -12.53 -6.06 9.84
N LEU A 314 -13.09 -7.28 9.71
CA LEU A 314 -14.53 -7.46 9.47
C LEU A 314 -15.36 -6.89 10.62
N ALA A 315 -14.93 -7.06 11.87
CA ALA A 315 -15.61 -6.50 13.04
C ALA A 315 -15.59 -4.96 13.05
N VAL A 316 -14.50 -4.34 12.58
CA VAL A 316 -14.46 -2.88 12.36
C VAL A 316 -15.35 -2.48 11.18
N ALA A 317 -15.21 -3.14 10.04
CA ALA A 317 -15.98 -2.84 8.82
C ALA A 317 -17.49 -2.97 9.03
N ALA A 318 -17.96 -3.91 9.85
CA ALA A 318 -19.37 -4.05 10.19
C ALA A 318 -19.95 -2.81 10.92
N LYS A 319 -19.11 -2.05 11.65
CA LYS A 319 -19.48 -0.81 12.34
C LYS A 319 -19.42 0.43 11.44
N LEU A 320 -18.81 0.32 10.26
CA LEU A 320 -18.64 1.39 9.28
C LEU A 320 -19.76 1.41 8.21
N ARG A 321 -20.70 0.46 8.28
CA ARG A 321 -21.79 0.33 7.31
C ARG A 321 -22.94 1.29 7.54
#